data_AF-A0A7W1KS84-F1
#
_entry.id   AF-A0A7W1KS84-F1
#
_cell.length_a   1.000
_cell.length_b   1.000
_cell.length_c   1.000
_cell.angle_alpha   90.00
_cell.angle_beta   90.00
_cell.angle_gamma   90.00
#
_symmetry.space_group_name_H-M   'P 1'
#
loop_
_entity.id
_entity.type
_entity.pdbx_description
1 polymer ?
#
loop_
_entity_poly.entity_id
_entity_poly.type
_entity_poly.pdbx_seq_one_letter_code
_entity_poly.pdbx_strand_id
1 'polypeptide(L)'
;MTPPVSNSLREYARGMAGGLMFSLPLLYTMEVWWAGFVAEPMRLVLYVAAVFVLLLGYNHYVGLHQEASRWEVVIDSVEEMGLGLIVATGLLFLLGQIETDHTVFETIGKIVIEAMTVAIGISIGTSQLGGSDEGEEGGGKKPRKNDATFGGHIALAGCGAVLFASNVAPTEEILMIAAESHLVKLLGLVLLSLAIAAVILYYIEFTGSARLRSPSQG
;
A
#
# COMPACT_ATOMS: atom_id res chain seq x y z
N MET A 1 18.17 -3.73 -23.61
CA MET A 1 18.96 -4.32 -22.52
C MET A 1 18.01 -4.67 -21.39
N THR A 2 17.79 -5.95 -21.10
CA THR A 2 17.12 -6.35 -19.86
C THR A 2 18.01 -5.95 -18.68
N PRO A 3 17.47 -5.38 -17.59
CA PRO A 3 18.27 -5.14 -16.39
C PRO A 3 18.89 -6.46 -15.91
N PRO A 4 20.06 -6.42 -15.27
CA PRO A 4 20.67 -7.62 -14.71
C PRO A 4 19.72 -8.22 -13.65
N VAL A 5 19.61 -9.56 -13.63
CA VAL A 5 18.66 -10.33 -12.79
C VAL A 5 18.73 -9.95 -11.31
N SER A 6 19.92 -9.55 -10.83
CA SER A 6 20.16 -9.07 -9.47
C SER A 6 19.35 -7.82 -9.11
N ASN A 7 19.12 -6.91 -10.06
CA ASN A 7 18.41 -5.66 -9.82
C ASN A 7 16.91 -5.91 -9.67
N SER A 8 16.33 -6.74 -10.54
CA SER A 8 14.92 -7.14 -10.45
C SER A 8 14.63 -7.91 -9.16
N LEU A 9 15.52 -8.80 -8.74
CA LEU A 9 15.35 -9.53 -7.48
C LEU A 9 15.36 -8.60 -6.26
N ARG A 10 16.24 -7.59 -6.26
CA ARG A 10 16.32 -6.59 -5.18
C ARG A 10 15.07 -5.71 -5.13
N GLU A 11 14.52 -5.37 -6.29
CA GLU A 11 13.29 -4.61 -6.44
C GLU A 11 12.09 -5.39 -5.88
N TYR A 12 11.92 -6.66 -6.27
CA TYR A 12 10.88 -7.51 -5.68
C TYR A 12 11.06 -7.72 -4.18
N ALA A 13 12.30 -7.89 -3.70
CA ALA A 13 12.55 -8.05 -2.27
C ALA A 13 12.13 -6.80 -1.47
N ARG A 14 12.39 -5.60 -2.00
CA ARG A 14 11.95 -4.34 -1.40
C ARG A 14 10.43 -4.18 -1.45
N GLY A 15 9.82 -4.51 -2.59
CA GLY A 15 8.38 -4.55 -2.73
C GLY A 15 7.75 -5.47 -1.68
N MET A 16 8.15 -6.74 -1.65
CA MET A 16 7.69 -7.70 -0.64
C MET A 16 7.92 -7.22 0.79
N ALA A 17 9.06 -6.59 1.09
CA ALA A 17 9.31 -6.03 2.42
C ALA A 17 8.30 -4.94 2.79
N GLY A 18 7.96 -4.04 1.85
CA GLY A 18 6.89 -3.06 2.07
C GLY A 18 5.51 -3.71 2.20
N GLY A 19 5.19 -4.68 1.34
CA GLY A 19 3.98 -5.49 1.41
C GLY A 19 3.77 -6.08 2.80
N LEU A 20 4.79 -6.80 3.28
CA LEU A 20 4.80 -7.41 4.61
C LEU A 20 4.71 -6.36 5.73
N MET A 21 5.48 -5.27 5.67
CA MET A 21 5.47 -4.26 6.72
C MET A 21 4.07 -3.66 6.95
N PHE A 22 3.28 -3.54 5.88
CA PHE A 22 1.95 -2.94 5.95
C PHE A 22 0.81 -3.96 6.04
N SER A 23 0.98 -5.20 5.61
CA SER A 23 -0.07 -6.22 5.66
C SER A 23 0.04 -7.14 6.87
N LEU A 24 1.22 -7.30 7.47
CA LEU A 24 1.41 -8.21 8.61
C LEU A 24 0.46 -7.92 9.79
N PRO A 25 0.26 -6.67 10.27
CA PRO A 25 -0.62 -6.45 11.41
C PRO A 25 -2.03 -6.92 11.11
N LEU A 26 -2.54 -6.55 9.93
CA LEU A 26 -3.83 -6.96 9.38
C LEU A 26 -3.93 -8.49 9.29
N LEU A 27 -2.90 -9.14 8.76
CA LEU A 27 -2.82 -10.60 8.64
C LEU A 27 -2.92 -11.30 10.00
N TYR A 28 -2.52 -10.71 11.13
CA TYR A 28 -2.68 -11.34 12.45
C TYR A 28 -4.04 -11.12 13.11
N THR A 29 -4.93 -10.34 12.48
CA THR A 29 -6.28 -10.07 13.00
C THR A 29 -7.28 -11.13 12.52
N MET A 30 -8.19 -11.52 13.42
CA MET A 30 -9.21 -12.52 13.11
C MET A 30 -10.18 -12.01 12.04
N GLU A 31 -10.40 -10.69 12.00
CA GLU A 31 -11.43 -10.01 11.24
C GLU A 31 -11.16 -10.01 9.73
N VAL A 32 -9.89 -10.08 9.33
CA VAL A 32 -9.50 -10.19 7.92
C VAL A 32 -9.74 -11.60 7.42
N TRP A 33 -9.34 -12.60 8.21
CA TRP A 33 -9.62 -14.00 7.89
C TRP A 33 -11.12 -14.27 7.89
N TRP A 34 -11.87 -13.61 8.79
CA TRP A 34 -13.33 -13.69 8.88
C TRP A 34 -14.06 -12.95 7.76
N ALA A 35 -13.53 -11.80 7.31
CA ALA A 35 -14.08 -11.06 6.18
C ALA A 35 -14.14 -11.93 4.91
N GLY A 36 -13.19 -12.85 4.75
CA GLY A 36 -13.20 -13.84 3.66
C GLY A 36 -14.40 -14.79 3.67
N PHE A 37 -15.03 -15.05 4.81
CA PHE A 37 -16.21 -15.92 4.92
C PHE A 37 -17.52 -15.22 4.52
N VAL A 38 -17.58 -13.89 4.69
CA VAL A 38 -18.82 -13.10 4.51
C VAL A 38 -18.81 -12.32 3.19
N ALA A 39 -17.68 -12.33 2.47
CA ALA A 39 -17.53 -11.55 1.26
C ALA A 39 -18.34 -12.13 0.08
N GLU A 40 -19.42 -11.42 -0.29
CA GLU A 40 -20.15 -11.70 -1.53
C GLU A 40 -19.19 -11.62 -2.74
N PRO A 41 -19.25 -12.55 -3.70
CA PRO A 41 -18.34 -12.59 -4.85
C PRO A 41 -18.24 -11.25 -5.61
N MET A 42 -19.36 -10.54 -5.75
CA MET A 42 -19.39 -9.23 -6.40
C MET A 42 -18.56 -8.18 -5.65
N ARG A 43 -18.55 -8.21 -4.31
CA ARG A 43 -17.74 -7.28 -3.49
C ARG A 43 -16.26 -7.57 -3.63
N LEU A 44 -15.87 -8.85 -3.72
CA LEU A 44 -14.47 -9.23 -3.99
C LEU A 44 -14.01 -8.72 -5.35
N VAL A 45 -14.85 -8.89 -6.39
CA VAL A 45 -14.54 -8.37 -7.73
C VAL A 45 -14.41 -6.84 -7.72
N LEU A 46 -15.33 -6.14 -7.05
CA LEU A 46 -15.25 -4.68 -6.90
C LEU A 46 -14.01 -4.24 -6.11
N TYR A 47 -13.64 -4.98 -5.07
CA TYR A 47 -12.46 -4.69 -4.28
C TYR A 47 -11.17 -4.86 -5.09
N VAL A 48 -11.04 -5.97 -5.82
CA VAL A 48 -9.93 -6.22 -6.76
C VAL A 48 -9.88 -5.12 -7.82
N ALA A 49 -11.02 -4.74 -8.40
CA ALA A 49 -11.08 -3.66 -9.39
C ALA A 49 -10.68 -2.30 -8.80
N ALA A 50 -11.11 -1.99 -7.57
CA ALA A 50 -10.76 -0.76 -6.88
C ALA A 50 -9.25 -0.69 -6.58
N VAL A 51 -8.67 -1.80 -6.09
CA VAL A 51 -7.24 -1.91 -5.83
C VAL A 51 -6.45 -1.80 -7.12
N PHE A 52 -6.89 -2.46 -8.19
CA PHE A 52 -6.25 -2.35 -9.50
C PHE A 52 -6.26 -0.90 -10.03
N VAL A 53 -7.38 -0.18 -9.93
CA VAL A 53 -7.47 1.24 -10.32
C VAL A 53 -6.54 2.10 -9.45
N LEU A 54 -6.45 1.81 -8.15
CA LEU A 54 -5.57 2.51 -7.23
C LEU A 54 -4.09 2.30 -7.61
N LEU A 55 -3.69 1.05 -7.91
CA LEU A 55 -2.34 0.72 -8.37
C LEU A 55 -2.02 1.34 -9.73
N LEU A 56 -2.99 1.35 -10.67
CA LEU A 56 -2.82 2.05 -11.95
C LEU A 56 -2.56 3.54 -11.73
N GLY A 57 -3.32 4.18 -10.84
CA GLY A 57 -3.10 5.58 -10.49
C GLY A 57 -1.73 5.81 -9.86
N TYR A 58 -1.35 4.95 -8.91
CA TYR A 58 -0.06 5.02 -8.24
C TYR A 58 1.11 4.85 -9.22
N ASN A 59 1.11 3.77 -10.01
CA ASN A 59 2.16 3.46 -10.97
C ASN A 59 2.21 4.47 -12.13
N HIS A 60 1.09 5.07 -12.50
CA HIS A 60 1.08 6.13 -13.51
C HIS A 60 1.78 7.42 -13.04
N TYR A 61 1.65 7.77 -11.76
CA TYR A 61 2.14 9.06 -11.25
C TYR A 61 3.41 8.98 -10.39
N VAL A 62 3.68 7.85 -9.76
CA VAL A 62 4.73 7.65 -8.76
C VAL A 62 5.65 6.47 -9.13
N GLY A 63 5.23 5.61 -10.05
CA GLY A 63 5.93 4.40 -10.46
C GLY A 63 7.36 4.61 -11.00
N LEU A 64 8.10 3.50 -11.06
CA LEU A 64 9.57 3.42 -11.13
C LEU A 64 10.18 3.89 -12.46
N HIS A 65 9.38 4.23 -13.46
CA HIS A 65 9.82 4.41 -14.84
C HIS A 65 9.52 5.83 -15.35
N GLN A 66 10.60 6.56 -15.69
CA GLN A 66 10.57 7.98 -16.09
C GLN A 66 9.74 8.27 -17.35
N GLU A 67 9.37 7.25 -18.13
CA GLU A 67 8.58 7.32 -19.37
C GLU A 67 7.71 6.07 -19.57
N ALA A 68 7.09 5.56 -18.50
CA ALA A 68 6.29 4.34 -18.59
C ALA A 68 5.16 4.48 -19.62
N SER A 69 5.13 3.60 -20.61
CA SER A 69 3.95 3.49 -21.47
C SER A 69 2.73 3.09 -20.63
N ARG A 70 1.51 3.44 -21.06
CA ARG A 70 0.28 3.01 -20.35
C ARG A 70 0.20 1.49 -20.16
N TRP A 71 0.91 0.74 -21.01
CA TRP A 71 1.00 -0.71 -20.92
C TRP A 71 1.95 -1.19 -19.84
N GLU A 72 3.09 -0.52 -19.66
CA GLU A 72 4.01 -0.79 -18.54
C GLU A 72 3.31 -0.55 -17.20
N VAL A 73 2.57 0.55 -17.05
CA VAL A 73 1.80 0.83 -15.83
C VAL A 73 0.80 -0.29 -15.49
N VAL A 74 0.16 -0.86 -16.52
CA VAL A 74 -0.77 -1.99 -16.35
C VAL A 74 0.00 -3.24 -15.94
N ILE A 75 1.13 -3.53 -16.58
CA ILE A 75 1.98 -4.68 -16.27
C ILE A 75 2.47 -4.60 -14.82
N ASP A 76 3.03 -3.46 -14.40
CA ASP A 76 3.54 -3.24 -13.05
C ASP A 76 2.43 -3.45 -12.01
N SER A 77 1.22 -2.93 -12.28
CA SER A 77 0.07 -3.09 -11.38
C SER A 77 -0.40 -4.54 -11.27
N VAL A 78 -0.41 -5.28 -12.39
CA VAL A 78 -0.74 -6.71 -12.39
C VAL A 78 0.34 -7.53 -11.68
N GLU A 79 1.60 -7.17 -11.85
CA GLU A 79 2.74 -7.81 -11.21
C GLU A 79 2.69 -7.65 -9.69
N GLU A 80 2.40 -6.45 -9.19
CA GLU A 80 2.20 -6.17 -7.77
C GLU A 80 1.04 -6.99 -7.17
N MET A 81 -0.08 -7.09 -7.88
CA MET A 81 -1.21 -7.94 -7.48
C MET A 81 -0.82 -9.43 -7.47
N GLY A 82 -0.05 -9.88 -8.46
CA GLY A 82 0.46 -11.24 -8.55
C GLY A 82 1.40 -11.60 -7.39
N LEU A 83 2.33 -10.70 -7.08
CA LEU A 83 3.21 -10.83 -5.91
C LEU A 83 2.39 -10.82 -4.61
N GLY A 84 1.39 -9.95 -4.52
CA GLY A 84 0.45 -9.92 -3.40
C GLY A 84 -0.26 -11.26 -3.19
N LEU A 85 -0.74 -11.89 -4.26
CA LEU A 85 -1.35 -13.23 -4.22
C LEU A 85 -0.37 -14.30 -3.72
N ILE A 86 0.87 -14.30 -4.22
CA ILE A 86 1.88 -15.28 -3.82
C ILE A 86 2.23 -15.11 -2.34
N VAL A 87 2.50 -13.88 -1.90
CA VAL A 87 2.86 -13.57 -0.51
C VAL A 87 1.68 -13.88 0.43
N ALA A 88 0.47 -13.41 0.12
CA ALA A 88 -0.72 -13.68 0.93
C ALA A 88 -1.00 -15.17 1.07
N THR A 89 -0.95 -15.92 -0.04
CA THR A 89 -1.17 -17.38 -0.01
C THR A 89 -0.12 -18.07 0.85
N GLY A 90 1.16 -17.69 0.71
CA GLY A 90 2.23 -18.25 1.53
C GLY A 90 2.05 -17.95 3.01
N LEU A 91 1.70 -16.71 3.37
CA LEU A 91 1.46 -16.32 4.76
C LEU A 91 0.24 -17.02 5.36
N LEU A 92 -0.89 -17.03 4.67
CA LEU A 92 -2.10 -17.71 5.12
C LEU A 92 -1.87 -19.22 5.25
N PHE A 93 -1.07 -19.82 4.37
CA PHE A 93 -0.66 -21.22 4.51
C PHE A 93 0.20 -21.44 5.76
N LEU A 94 1.22 -20.59 5.99
CA LEU A 94 2.09 -20.70 7.17
C LEU A 94 1.37 -20.46 8.49
N LEU A 95 0.33 -19.62 8.48
CA LEU A 95 -0.53 -19.38 9.63
C LEU A 95 -1.56 -20.49 9.88
N GLY A 96 -1.66 -21.48 9.00
CA GLY A 96 -2.68 -22.53 9.10
C GLY A 96 -4.09 -22.04 8.77
N GLN A 97 -4.25 -20.95 8.00
CA GLN A 97 -5.56 -20.42 7.60
C GLN A 97 -6.11 -21.03 6.30
N ILE A 98 -5.27 -21.82 5.60
CA ILE A 98 -5.62 -22.59 4.41
C ILE A 98 -5.63 -24.08 4.81
N GLU A 99 -6.73 -24.52 5.40
CA GLU A 99 -6.98 -25.91 5.76
C GLU A 99 -7.92 -26.60 4.76
N THR A 100 -7.86 -27.93 4.67
CA THR A 100 -8.66 -28.74 3.74
C THR A 100 -10.15 -28.76 4.11
N ASP A 101 -10.49 -28.40 5.35
CA ASP A 101 -11.86 -28.38 5.86
C ASP A 101 -12.64 -27.11 5.47
N HIS A 102 -11.96 -26.07 4.97
CA HIS A 102 -12.62 -24.86 4.47
C HIS A 102 -13.20 -25.04 3.07
N THR A 103 -14.28 -24.33 2.78
CA THR A 103 -14.81 -24.31 1.41
C THR A 103 -13.87 -23.53 0.50
N VAL A 104 -13.79 -23.95 -0.78
CA VAL A 104 -12.92 -23.30 -1.78
C VAL A 104 -13.20 -21.79 -1.89
N PHE A 105 -14.47 -21.39 -1.76
CA PHE A 105 -14.87 -19.99 -1.83
C PHE A 105 -14.35 -19.17 -0.64
N GLU A 106 -14.37 -19.71 0.58
CA GLU A 106 -13.82 -19.06 1.76
C GLU A 106 -12.30 -18.88 1.63
N THR A 107 -11.59 -19.92 1.18
CA THR A 107 -10.14 -19.85 0.95
C THR A 107 -9.80 -18.78 -0.09
N ILE A 108 -10.53 -18.72 -1.21
CA ILE A 108 -10.33 -17.70 -2.23
C ILE A 108 -10.62 -16.30 -1.68
N GLY A 109 -11.70 -16.13 -0.91
CA GLY A 109 -12.06 -14.86 -0.29
C GLY A 109 -10.96 -14.33 0.62
N LYS A 110 -10.43 -15.18 1.52
CA LYS A 110 -9.31 -14.85 2.41
C LYS A 110 -8.06 -14.43 1.61
N ILE A 111 -7.68 -15.23 0.62
CA ILE A 111 -6.50 -14.96 -0.21
C ILE A 111 -6.66 -13.63 -0.94
N VAL A 112 -7.81 -13.38 -1.56
CA VAL A 112 -8.05 -12.15 -2.34
C VAL A 112 -8.00 -10.92 -1.44
N ILE A 113 -8.67 -10.93 -0.29
CA ILE A 113 -8.71 -9.78 0.61
C ILE A 113 -7.30 -9.43 1.10
N GLU A 114 -6.54 -10.43 1.54
CA GLU A 114 -5.17 -10.23 2.01
C GLU A 114 -4.26 -9.79 0.86
N ALA A 115 -4.31 -10.49 -0.28
CA ALA A 115 -3.44 -10.23 -1.43
C ALA A 115 -3.55 -8.80 -1.95
N MET A 116 -4.76 -8.23 -1.99
CA MET A 116 -4.94 -6.85 -2.44
C MET A 116 -4.32 -5.84 -1.47
N THR A 117 -4.43 -6.07 -0.16
CA THR A 117 -3.78 -5.22 0.85
C THR A 117 -2.26 -5.32 0.74
N VAL A 118 -1.74 -6.55 0.61
CA VAL A 118 -0.31 -6.79 0.38
C VAL A 118 0.17 -6.09 -0.89
N ALA A 119 -0.58 -6.16 -1.99
CA ALA A 119 -0.22 -5.56 -3.27
C ALA A 119 -0.05 -4.03 -3.17
N ILE A 120 -0.92 -3.34 -2.43
CA ILE A 120 -0.77 -1.89 -2.16
C ILE A 120 0.53 -1.62 -1.39
N GLY A 121 0.84 -2.44 -0.38
CA GLY A 121 2.08 -2.35 0.38
C GLY A 121 3.31 -2.64 -0.47
N ILE A 122 3.23 -3.58 -1.42
CA ILE A 122 4.30 -3.89 -2.37
C ILE A 122 4.60 -2.68 -3.25
N SER A 123 3.57 -2.09 -3.85
CA SER A 123 3.73 -0.92 -4.72
C SER A 123 4.41 0.27 -4.03
N ILE A 124 3.96 0.58 -2.80
CA ILE A 124 4.59 1.62 -1.98
C ILE A 124 6.00 1.23 -1.57
N GLY A 125 6.21 -0.01 -1.14
CA GLY A 125 7.50 -0.55 -0.72
C GLY A 125 8.57 -0.44 -1.78
N THR A 126 8.25 -0.84 -3.00
CA THR A 126 9.17 -0.79 -4.15
C THR A 126 9.63 0.64 -4.42
N SER A 127 8.71 1.61 -4.34
CA SER A 127 9.01 3.02 -4.58
C SER A 127 9.79 3.68 -3.44
N GLN A 128 9.44 3.40 -2.18
CA GLN A 128 9.97 4.11 -1.01
C GLN A 128 11.26 3.50 -0.47
N LEU A 129 11.43 2.18 -0.56
CA LEU A 129 12.65 1.47 -0.13
C LEU A 129 13.70 1.41 -1.26
N GLY A 130 13.33 1.84 -2.47
CA GLY A 130 14.19 1.89 -3.65
C GLY A 130 15.29 2.95 -3.61
N GLY A 131 15.21 3.93 -2.71
CA GLY A 131 15.98 5.18 -2.77
C GLY A 131 17.31 5.25 -2.00
N SER A 132 17.76 4.18 -1.33
CA SER A 132 18.75 4.31 -0.23
C SER A 132 20.04 3.49 -0.36
N ASP A 133 20.46 3.04 -1.54
CA ASP A 133 21.80 2.46 -1.68
C ASP A 133 22.57 3.00 -2.89
N GLU A 134 23.80 3.36 -2.59
CA GLU A 134 24.75 4.18 -3.32
C GLU A 134 25.50 3.41 -4.42
N GLY A 135 26.02 4.18 -5.39
CA GLY A 135 27.25 3.91 -6.12
C GLY A 135 27.52 2.50 -6.64
N GLU A 136 27.13 2.22 -7.88
CA GLU A 136 27.98 1.51 -8.84
C GLU A 136 27.44 1.67 -10.27
N GLU A 137 28.36 1.75 -11.21
CA GLU A 137 28.20 2.16 -12.59
C GLU A 137 27.21 1.25 -13.37
N GLY A 138 26.15 1.83 -13.92
CA GLY A 138 25.29 1.10 -14.86
C GLY A 138 23.87 1.62 -15.04
N GLY A 139 23.70 2.82 -15.60
CA GLY A 139 22.50 3.22 -16.37
C GLY A 139 21.12 3.09 -15.71
N GLY A 140 21.03 3.03 -14.37
CA GLY A 140 19.78 2.86 -13.62
C GLY A 140 19.14 4.19 -13.22
N LYS A 141 17.86 4.33 -13.56
CA LYS A 141 16.99 5.50 -13.43
C LYS A 141 17.12 6.26 -12.09
N LYS A 142 17.40 7.57 -12.18
CA LYS A 142 17.33 8.50 -11.04
C LYS A 142 15.89 8.59 -10.49
N PRO A 143 15.64 8.49 -9.18
CA PRO A 143 14.34 8.86 -8.62
C PRO A 143 14.09 10.34 -8.87
N ARG A 144 12.89 10.70 -9.35
CA ARG A 144 12.48 12.10 -9.51
C ARG A 144 12.50 12.74 -8.13
N LYS A 145 13.45 13.65 -7.93
CA LYS A 145 13.47 14.55 -6.78
C LYS A 145 12.30 15.52 -6.95
N ASN A 146 11.17 15.18 -6.33
CA ASN A 146 10.18 16.13 -5.83
C ASN A 146 9.33 16.97 -6.80
N ASP A 147 9.01 16.46 -8.00
CA ASP A 147 7.98 17.08 -8.84
C ASP A 147 6.79 16.10 -9.02
N ALA A 148 6.26 15.51 -7.94
CA ALA A 148 5.03 14.74 -8.07
C ALA A 148 3.90 15.67 -8.55
N THR A 149 3.22 15.30 -9.64
CA THR A 149 2.03 16.06 -10.09
C THR A 149 0.96 16.01 -8.99
N PHE A 150 0.02 16.94 -8.95
CA PHE A 150 -1.12 16.91 -8.00
C PHE A 150 -1.81 15.53 -7.96
N GLY A 151 -1.96 14.86 -9.11
CA GLY A 151 -2.48 13.49 -9.19
C GLY A 151 -1.60 12.45 -8.49
N GLY A 152 -0.28 12.59 -8.52
CA GLY A 152 0.64 11.71 -7.79
C GLY A 152 0.57 11.86 -6.28
N HIS A 153 0.37 13.09 -5.79
CA HIS A 153 0.12 13.33 -4.37
C HIS A 153 -1.18 12.67 -3.91
N ILE A 154 -2.25 12.76 -4.70
CA ILE A 154 -3.53 12.11 -4.40
C ILE A 154 -3.38 10.58 -4.41
N ALA A 155 -2.70 10.02 -5.42
CA ALA A 155 -2.50 8.58 -5.52
C ALA A 155 -1.67 8.05 -4.35
N LEU A 156 -0.54 8.69 -4.03
CA LEU A 156 0.31 8.33 -2.90
C LEU A 156 -0.44 8.47 -1.56
N ALA A 157 -1.15 9.58 -1.36
CA ALA A 157 -1.96 9.80 -0.15
C ALA A 157 -3.09 8.77 -0.05
N GLY A 158 -3.73 8.42 -1.16
CA GLY A 158 -4.77 7.40 -1.24
C GLY A 158 -4.25 6.02 -0.85
N CYS A 159 -3.14 5.56 -1.45
CA CYS A 159 -2.52 4.30 -1.08
C CYS A 159 -2.11 4.26 0.40
N GLY A 160 -1.49 5.33 0.89
CA GLY A 160 -1.12 5.45 2.30
C GLY A 160 -2.34 5.41 3.23
N ALA A 161 -3.40 6.18 2.91
CA ALA A 161 -4.62 6.21 3.68
C ALA A 161 -5.30 4.84 3.73
N VAL A 162 -5.37 4.12 2.60
CA VAL A 162 -5.90 2.76 2.55
C VAL A 162 -5.08 1.84 3.44
N LEU A 163 -3.75 1.82 3.34
CA LEU A 163 -2.92 0.96 4.20
C LEU A 163 -3.09 1.26 5.69
N PHE A 164 -3.10 2.54 6.07
CA PHE A 164 -3.33 2.92 7.47
C PHE A 164 -4.72 2.52 7.96
N ALA A 165 -5.76 2.78 7.16
CA ALA A 165 -7.14 2.46 7.52
C ALA A 165 -7.36 0.94 7.58
N SER A 166 -6.82 0.19 6.63
CA SER A 166 -7.00 -1.27 6.56
C SER A 166 -6.48 -1.96 7.82
N ASN A 167 -5.38 -1.51 8.42
CA ASN A 167 -4.83 -2.13 9.63
C ASN A 167 -5.66 -1.92 10.90
N VAL A 168 -6.67 -1.04 10.87
CA VAL A 168 -7.45 -0.64 12.06
C VAL A 168 -8.94 -0.84 11.85
N ALA A 169 -9.46 -0.51 10.66
CA ALA A 169 -10.89 -0.52 10.35
C ALA A 169 -11.63 -1.86 10.53
N PRO A 170 -11.04 -3.04 10.21
CA PRO A 170 -11.79 -4.28 10.29
C PRO A 170 -11.93 -4.78 11.73
N THR A 171 -11.19 -4.23 12.70
CA THR A 171 -11.07 -4.85 14.02
C THR A 171 -12.28 -4.58 14.92
N GLU A 172 -12.64 -5.57 15.74
CA GLU A 172 -13.82 -5.51 16.61
C GLU A 172 -13.69 -4.41 17.68
N GLU A 173 -12.46 -4.07 18.08
CA GLU A 173 -12.21 -3.01 19.06
C GLU A 173 -12.76 -1.66 18.59
N ILE A 174 -12.76 -1.37 17.28
CA ILE A 174 -13.30 -0.11 16.76
C ILE A 174 -14.83 -0.04 16.96
N LEU A 175 -15.53 -1.16 16.76
CA LEU A 175 -16.97 -1.25 16.98
C LEU A 175 -17.29 -1.16 18.48
N MET A 176 -16.51 -1.83 19.33
CA MET A 176 -16.67 -1.79 20.78
C MET A 176 -16.45 -0.37 21.32
N ILE A 177 -15.37 0.30 20.90
CA ILE A 177 -15.11 1.71 21.26
C ILE A 177 -16.26 2.60 20.80
N ALA A 178 -16.77 2.42 19.59
CA ALA A 178 -17.88 3.22 19.07
C ALA A 178 -19.17 3.01 19.89
N ALA A 179 -19.48 1.77 20.28
CA ALA A 179 -20.67 1.42 21.04
C ALA A 179 -20.60 1.88 22.50
N GLU A 180 -19.43 1.81 23.13
CA GLU A 180 -19.24 2.15 24.54
C GLU A 180 -18.91 3.64 24.77
N SER A 181 -18.57 4.38 23.70
CA SER A 181 -18.19 5.79 23.80
C SER A 181 -19.39 6.73 23.81
N HIS A 182 -19.31 7.75 24.67
CA HIS A 182 -20.24 8.88 24.64
C HIS A 182 -20.01 9.75 23.40
N LEU A 183 -21.09 10.24 22.77
CA LEU A 183 -21.05 11.02 21.52
C LEU A 183 -20.07 12.21 21.55
N VAL A 184 -20.00 12.92 22.67
CA VAL A 184 -19.08 14.06 22.85
C VAL A 184 -17.61 13.65 22.77
N LYS A 185 -17.25 12.46 23.28
CA LYS A 185 -15.88 11.94 23.21
C LYS A 185 -15.53 11.56 21.76
N LEU A 186 -16.47 10.97 21.02
CA LEU A 186 -16.29 10.66 19.60
C LEU A 186 -16.08 11.93 18.77
N LEU A 187 -16.89 12.97 19.00
CA LEU A 187 -16.71 14.27 18.35
C LEU A 187 -15.36 14.90 18.72
N GLY A 188 -14.97 14.82 19.99
CA GLY A 188 -13.65 15.25 20.45
C GLY A 188 -12.52 14.51 19.73
N LEU A 189 -12.65 13.21 19.52
CA LEU A 189 -11.66 12.39 18.81
C LEU A 189 -11.57 12.76 17.33
N VAL A 190 -12.70 13.02 16.66
CA VAL A 190 -12.74 13.52 15.27
C VAL A 190 -12.06 14.88 15.16
N LEU A 191 -12.38 15.82 16.06
CA LEU A 191 -11.77 17.16 16.02
C LEU A 191 -10.27 17.10 16.33
N LEU A 192 -9.86 16.26 17.28
CA LEU A 192 -8.45 16.07 17.62
C LEU A 192 -7.68 15.42 16.47
N SER A 193 -8.22 14.41 15.81
CA SER A 193 -7.55 13.76 14.67
C SER A 193 -7.38 14.72 13.50
N LEU A 194 -8.41 15.53 13.20
CA LEU A 194 -8.33 16.59 12.19
C LEU A 194 -7.31 17.67 12.57
N ALA A 195 -7.26 18.07 13.84
CA ALA A 195 -6.29 19.05 14.33
C ALA A 195 -4.85 18.53 14.21
N ILE A 196 -4.60 17.27 14.60
CA ILE A 196 -3.29 16.63 14.45
C ILE A 196 -2.89 16.53 12.97
N ALA A 197 -3.81 16.10 12.10
CA ALA A 197 -3.56 16.05 10.66
C ALA A 197 -3.21 17.43 10.08
N ALA A 198 -3.93 18.48 10.49
CA ALA A 198 -3.65 19.85 10.09
C ALA A 198 -2.27 20.34 10.58
N VAL A 199 -1.91 20.02 11.82
CA VAL A 199 -0.58 20.35 12.39
C VAL A 199 0.52 19.64 11.61
N ILE A 200 0.38 18.35 11.33
CA ILE A 200 1.35 17.58 10.55
C ILE A 200 1.52 18.19 9.16
N LEU A 201 0.42 18.48 8.45
CA LEU A 201 0.48 19.11 7.12
C LEU A 201 1.19 20.47 7.17
N TYR A 202 0.86 21.31 8.15
CA TYR A 202 1.49 22.62 8.33
C TYR A 202 3.01 22.53 8.51
N TYR A 203 3.50 21.59 9.34
CA TYR A 203 4.93 21.40 9.56
C TYR A 203 5.65 20.82 8.33
N ILE A 204 5.01 19.91 7.59
CA ILE A 204 5.59 19.33 6.36
C ILE A 204 5.73 20.40 5.27
N GLU A 205 4.74 21.27 5.10
CA GLU A 205 4.74 22.36 4.11
C GLU A 205 5.84 23.41 4.41
N PHE A 206 6.05 23.71 5.69
CA PHE A 206 7.12 24.63 6.12
C PHE A 206 8.53 24.07 5.87
N THR A 207 8.71 22.75 6.04
CA THR A 207 10.00 22.08 5.78
C THR A 207 10.29 21.96 4.27
N GLY A 208 9.26 21.72 3.45
CA GLY A 208 9.38 21.67 1.99
C GLY A 208 9.73 23.01 1.35
N SER A 209 9.13 24.11 1.84
CA SER A 209 9.39 25.47 1.37
C SER A 209 10.77 26.03 1.79
N ALA A 210 11.33 25.56 2.91
CA ALA A 210 12.70 25.92 3.32
C ALA A 210 13.79 25.33 2.41
N ARG A 211 13.59 24.13 1.83
CA ARG A 211 14.55 23.51 0.89
C ARG A 211 14.60 24.15 -0.49
N LEU A 212 13.52 24.83 -0.91
CA LEU A 212 13.45 25.56 -2.18
C LEU A 212 14.21 26.91 -2.16
N ARG A 213 14.72 27.32 -0.99
CA ARG A 213 15.40 28.61 -0.80
C ARG A 213 16.89 28.47 -0.44
N SER A 214 17.55 27.40 -0.90
CA SER A 214 19.03 27.37 -0.94
C SER A 214 19.48 27.96 -2.28
N PRO A 215 20.07 29.16 -2.33
CA PRO A 215 20.66 29.69 -3.55
C PRO A 215 21.82 28.80 -3.97
N SER A 216 21.90 28.44 -5.24
CA SER A 216 23.13 28.00 -5.88
C SER A 216 24.18 29.09 -5.69
N GLN A 217 25.13 28.89 -4.78
CA GLN A 217 26.31 29.73 -4.71
C GLN A 217 27.28 29.31 -5.82
N GLY A 218 27.57 30.30 -6.67
CA GLY A 218 28.77 30.56 -7.47
C GLY A 218 29.69 29.39 -7.84
#